data_AF-A0A960H898-F1
#
_entry.id   AF-A0A960H898-F1
#
_cell.length_a   1.000
_cell.length_b   1.000
_cell.length_c   1.000
_cell.angle_alpha   90.00
_cell.angle_beta   90.00
_cell.angle_gamma   90.00
#
_symmetry.space_group_name_H-M   'P 1'
#
loop_
_entity.id
_entity.type
_entity.pdbx_description
1 polymer ?
#
loop_
_entity_poly.entity_id
_entity_poly.type
_entity_poly.pdbx_seq_one_letter_code
_entity_poly.pdbx_strand_id
1 'polypeptide(L)' 'MSRFTDDLDLVAREDYVPTTVNALLKRAGLTGAPRAKQAEAIRAWLETHHPSPMMEFSIRSRSFAELLDKRASA' A
#
# COMPACT_ATOMS: atom_id res chain seq x y z
N MET A 1 35.00 1.93 6.48
CA MET A 1 34.45 2.84 5.45
C MET A 1 33.01 2.42 5.17
N SER A 2 32.08 3.31 5.46
CA SER A 2 30.62 3.09 5.51
C SER A 2 30.05 2.51 4.23
N ARG A 3 29.27 1.44 4.34
CA ARG A 3 28.55 0.75 3.25
C ARG A 3 27.09 1.22 3.14
N PHE A 4 26.81 2.44 3.59
CA PHE A 4 25.48 3.04 3.62
C PHE A 4 25.48 4.28 2.72
N THR A 5 25.57 4.04 1.42
CA THR A 5 25.09 4.99 0.42
C THR A 5 23.86 4.32 -0.16
N ASP A 6 22.82 4.20 0.67
CA ASP A 6 21.48 3.95 0.17
C ASP A 6 21.09 5.29 -0.45
N ASP A 7 21.23 5.40 -1.76
CA ASP A 7 20.63 6.44 -2.59
C ASP A 7 19.12 6.35 -2.41
N LEU A 8 18.64 6.83 -1.26
CA LEU A 8 17.24 7.13 -1.05
C LEU A 8 16.96 8.37 -1.88
N ASP A 9 16.56 8.17 -3.13
CA ASP A 9 15.86 9.18 -3.91
C ASP A 9 14.61 9.58 -3.12
N LEU A 10 14.77 10.60 -2.28
CA LEU A 10 13.70 11.18 -1.49
C LEU A 10 12.76 11.91 -2.44
N VAL A 11 11.78 11.18 -2.96
CA VAL A 11 10.69 11.76 -3.75
C VAL A 11 9.86 12.70 -2.88
N ALA A 12 9.27 13.73 -3.50
CA ALA A 12 8.30 14.56 -2.82
C ALA A 12 7.15 13.70 -2.28
N ARG A 13 6.56 14.12 -1.15
CA ARG A 13 5.51 13.35 -0.48
C ARG A 13 4.30 13.10 -1.40
N GLU A 14 4.00 14.03 -2.30
CA GLU A 14 2.97 13.85 -3.33
C GLU A 14 3.27 12.67 -4.27
N ASP A 15 4.51 12.54 -4.72
CA ASP A 15 4.95 11.55 -5.71
C ASP A 15 5.21 10.16 -5.12
N TYR A 16 5.22 10.03 -3.79
CA TYR A 16 5.43 8.75 -3.12
C TYR A 16 4.27 7.77 -3.37
N VAL A 17 4.46 6.76 -4.20
CA VAL A 17 3.52 5.64 -4.35
C VAL A 17 3.76 4.61 -3.24
N PRO A 18 2.77 4.33 -2.37
CA PRO A 18 2.94 3.32 -1.33
C PRO A 18 3.19 1.94 -1.92
N THR A 19 4.18 1.22 -1.39
CA THR A 19 4.54 -0.14 -1.82
C THR A 19 4.05 -1.23 -0.86
N THR A 20 3.47 -0.85 0.28
CA THR A 20 2.88 -1.77 1.26
C THR A 20 1.59 -1.20 1.82
N VAL A 21 0.71 -2.08 2.32
CA VAL A 21 -0.53 -1.67 3.01
C VAL A 21 -0.20 -0.81 4.23
N ASN A 22 0.88 -1.08 4.95
CA ASN A 22 1.24 -0.27 6.11
C ASN A 22 1.62 1.16 5.72
N ALA A 23 2.39 1.33 4.65
CA ALA A 23 2.73 2.64 4.13
C ALA A 23 1.48 3.40 3.64
N LEU A 24 0.58 2.69 2.95
CA LEU A 24 -0.69 3.25 2.50
C LEU A 24 -1.55 3.73 3.67
N LEU A 25 -1.78 2.88 4.66
CA LEU A 25 -2.59 3.23 5.84
C LEU A 25 -1.93 4.33 6.67
N LYS A 26 -0.60 4.33 6.79
CA LYS A 26 0.13 5.42 7.45
C LYS A 26 -0.06 6.75 6.71
N ARG A 27 0.01 6.76 5.37
CA ARG A 27 -0.25 7.95 4.55
C ARG A 27 -1.69 8.46 4.72
N ALA A 28 -2.66 7.55 4.85
CA ALA A 28 -4.06 7.87 5.08
C ALA A 28 -4.43 8.16 6.55
N GLY A 29 -3.51 7.98 7.51
CA GLY A 29 -3.81 8.13 8.93
C GLY A 29 -4.68 7.01 9.52
N LEU A 30 -4.70 5.83 8.89
CA LEU A 30 -5.62 4.72 9.19
C LEU A 30 -4.96 3.51 9.87
N THR A 31 -3.71 3.63 10.32
CA THR A 31 -2.95 2.50 10.92
C THR A 31 -3.69 1.84 12.10
N GLY A 32 -4.41 2.62 12.91
CA GLY A 32 -5.24 2.11 14.03
C GLY A 32 -6.74 2.08 13.74
N ALA A 33 -7.16 2.37 12.51
CA ALA A 33 -8.58 2.40 12.16
C ALA A 33 -9.17 0.98 12.13
N PRO A 34 -10.50 0.84 12.31
CA PRO A 34 -11.17 -0.45 12.14
C PRO A 34 -10.88 -1.06 10.76
N ARG A 35 -10.82 -2.39 10.71
CA ARG A 35 -10.51 -3.16 9.50
C ARG A 35 -11.36 -2.75 8.29
N ALA A 36 -12.64 -2.43 8.49
CA ALA A 36 -13.52 -1.95 7.43
C ALA A 36 -12.99 -0.66 6.77
N LYS A 37 -12.61 0.35 7.57
CA LYS A 37 -12.03 1.60 7.06
C LYS A 37 -10.69 1.38 6.36
N GLN A 38 -9.88 0.46 6.88
CA GLN A 38 -8.63 0.09 6.21
C GLN A 38 -8.90 -0.57 4.85
N ALA A 39 -9.87 -1.48 4.77
CA ALA A 39 -10.26 -2.14 3.53
C ALA A 39 -10.81 -1.14 2.50
N GLU A 40 -11.65 -0.18 2.93
CA GLU A 40 -12.16 0.89 2.06
C GLU A 40 -11.03 1.73 1.48
N ALA A 41 -10.04 2.10 2.29
CA ALA A 41 -8.88 2.85 1.82
C ALA A 41 -8.00 2.06 0.85
N ILE A 42 -7.78 0.77 1.12
CA ILE A 42 -7.05 -0.12 0.19
C ILE A 42 -7.81 -0.25 -1.13
N ARG A 43 -9.13 -0.43 -1.08
CA ARG A 43 -9.97 -0.53 -2.27
C ARG A 43 -9.92 0.75 -3.10
N ALA A 44 -10.15 1.91 -2.48
CA ALA A 44 -10.10 3.20 -3.17
C ALA A 44 -8.73 3.47 -3.82
N TRP A 45 -7.64 3.02 -3.17
CA TRP A 45 -6.32 3.11 -3.76
C TRP A 45 -6.15 2.20 -4.98
N LEU A 46 -6.64 0.95 -4.91
CA LEU A 46 -6.60 -0.03 -5.99
C LEU A 46 -7.45 0.35 -7.22
N GLU A 47 -8.44 1.23 -7.08
CA GLU A 47 -9.25 1.74 -8.21
C GLU A 47 -8.45 2.66 -9.13
N THR A 48 -7.39 3.29 -8.62
CA THR A 48 -6.59 4.29 -9.35
C THR A 48 -5.13 3.89 -9.55
N HIS A 49 -4.68 2.83 -8.87
CA HIS A 49 -3.28 2.41 -8.87
C HIS A 49 -3.16 0.91 -9.17
N HIS A 50 -2.17 0.58 -10.00
CA HIS A 50 -1.74 -0.80 -10.17
C HIS A 50 -0.80 -1.18 -9.01
N PRO A 51 -1.16 -2.18 -8.17
CA PRO A 51 -0.29 -2.60 -7.07
C PRO A 51 1.00 -3.21 -7.63
N SER A 52 2.13 -2.87 -7.00
CA SER A 52 3.39 -3.58 -7.23
C SER A 52 3.33 -4.99 -6.61
N PRO A 53 4.21 -5.93 -7.01
CA PRO A 53 4.26 -7.26 -6.40
C PRO A 53 4.41 -7.23 -4.87
N MET A 54 5.16 -6.24 -4.35
CA MET A 54 5.31 -6.01 -2.91
C MET A 54 3.99 -5.56 -2.25
N MET A 55 3.22 -4.70 -2.92
CA MET A 55 1.91 -4.27 -2.43
C MET A 55 0.93 -5.45 -2.42
N GLU A 56 0.87 -6.25 -3.49
CA GLU A 56 0.03 -7.44 -3.54
C GLU A 56 0.37 -8.44 -2.43
N PHE A 57 1.66 -8.71 -2.23
CA PHE A 57 2.13 -9.54 -1.12
C PHE A 57 1.68 -8.96 0.23
N SER A 58 1.83 -7.64 0.43
CA SER A 58 1.41 -6.97 1.65
C SER A 58 -0.11 -7.00 1.88
N ILE A 59 -0.91 -6.98 0.80
CA ILE A 59 -2.37 -7.10 0.87
C ILE A 59 -2.75 -8.51 1.31
N ARG A 60 -2.14 -9.53 0.71
CA ARG A 60 -2.37 -10.95 1.08
C ARG A 60 -1.93 -11.24 2.52
N SER A 61 -0.77 -10.75 2.94
CA SER A 61 -0.22 -11.01 4.29
C SER A 61 -1.01 -10.33 5.41
N ARG A 62 -1.74 -9.25 5.13
CA ARG A 62 -2.67 -8.59 6.07
C ARG A 62 -4.10 -9.10 5.98
N SER A 63 -4.28 -10.27 5.38
CA SER A 63 -5.56 -10.93 5.20
C SER A 63 -6.55 -10.13 4.36
N PHE A 64 -6.12 -9.19 3.51
CA PHE A 64 -6.99 -8.41 2.61
C PHE A 64 -6.99 -8.97 1.17
N ALA A 65 -6.64 -10.26 1.00
CA ALA A 65 -6.51 -10.90 -0.30
C ALA A 65 -7.77 -10.78 -1.17
N GLU A 66 -8.95 -10.77 -0.54
CA GLU A 66 -10.25 -10.62 -1.18
C GLU A 66 -10.40 -9.32 -1.99
N LEU A 67 -9.59 -8.30 -1.70
CA LEU A 67 -9.59 -7.02 -2.41
C LEU A 67 -8.87 -7.11 -3.77
N LEU A 68 -7.96 -8.08 -3.95
CA LEU A 68 -7.29 -8.33 -5.23
C LEU A 68 -8.20 -9.11 -6.18
N ASP A 69 -8.89 -10.13 -5.67
CA ASP A 69 -9.76 -11.00 -6.48
C ASP A 69 -10.98 -10.25 -7.03
N LYS A 70 -11.53 -9.32 -6.24
CA LYS A 70 -12.61 -8.43 -6.68
C LYS A 70 -12.21 -7.50 -7.83
N ARG A 71 -10.93 -7.14 -7.95
CA ARG A 71 -10.43 -6.34 -9.07
C ARG A 71 -10.30 -7.16 -10.34
N ALA A 72 -9.97 -8.45 -10.23
CA ALA A 72 -9.86 -9.34 -11.40
C ALA A 72 -11.23 -9.73 -11.99
N SER A 73 -12.31 -9.52 -11.26
CA SER A 73 -13.68 -9.87 -11.66
C SER A 73 -14.51 -8.68 -12.16
N ALA A 74 -13.93 -7.47 -12.16
CA ALA A 74 -14.54 -6.23 -12.63
C ALA A 74 -13.98 -5.85 -14.00
#